data_AF-A0A2V7WUK6-F1
#
_entry.id   AF-A0A2V7WUK6-F1
#
_cell.length_a   1.000
_cell.length_b   1.000
_cell.length_c   1.000
_cell.angle_alpha   90.00
_cell.angle_beta   90.00
_cell.angle_gamma   90.00
#
_symmetry.space_group_name_H-M   'P 1'
#
loop_
_entity.id
_entity.type
_entity.pdbx_description
1 polymer ?
#
loop_
_entity_poly.entity_id
_entity_poly.type
_entity_poly.pdbx_seq_one_letter_code
_entity_poly.pdbx_strand_id
1 'polypeptide(L)'
;PNYALDKSASTWKLVFSTSSDGGVTFSPLRPIGEIRFGGLEAMRRQQKSGRIDQIGGPVFAVDSGRRFRDRLYAVWTELDGDRFRLLLSFSTDRGASWSRPKPVVRDAPADASQFQPMIAANPDGALGVFWYATEGRSARDRFDAFFSASLDGGVTFLPPSRVSSETSRPSGTGNLRPGPWVRDDRGMVTVYLSSGLSRWPDGGDYIGLTADPDGNFHPFWADGRSGTYQLYTAAIRIRTDRAAERPTLESKSLSGKITLSFDPVRFDPSSREVLLPVRLKNVSKETLYPPFRVEVKELVHPYNVKAHEETSVPTIRNAANGRSGVGAVFDYAKALGDLDALAPDAVTDALVWRLEAASATKTDFYIGADITGFVAKSGERK
;
A
#
# COMPACT_ATOMS: atom_id res chain seq x y z
N PRO A 1 14.05 -2.42 32.83
CA PRO A 1 15.31 -3.05 32.36
C PRO A 1 15.32 -3.17 30.82
N ASN A 2 16.23 -2.46 30.16
CA ASN A 2 16.41 -2.59 28.71
C ASN A 2 17.31 -3.82 28.47
N TYR A 3 16.80 -4.86 27.82
CA TYR A 3 17.45 -6.18 27.64
C TYR A 3 18.66 -6.18 26.68
N ALA A 4 19.15 -5.01 26.27
CA ALA A 4 20.31 -4.92 25.41
C ALA A 4 21.56 -5.38 26.19
N LEU A 5 22.12 -6.53 25.78
CA LEU A 5 23.35 -7.11 26.34
C LEU A 5 24.55 -6.19 26.13
N ASP A 6 24.61 -5.51 24.97
CA ASP A 6 25.61 -4.50 24.65
C ASP A 6 24.92 -3.18 24.27
N LYS A 7 25.18 -2.13 25.05
CA LYS A 7 24.63 -0.79 24.84
C LYS A 7 25.54 0.09 23.98
N SER A 8 26.76 -0.35 23.70
CA SER A 8 27.77 0.34 22.89
C SER A 8 27.78 -0.12 21.44
N ALA A 9 27.19 -1.28 21.14
CA ALA A 9 27.04 -1.78 19.78
C ALA A 9 26.39 -0.75 18.87
N SER A 10 27.00 -0.52 17.70
CA SER A 10 26.45 0.30 16.61
C SER A 10 25.96 -0.54 15.42
N THR A 11 26.21 -1.84 15.47
CA THR A 11 25.79 -2.84 14.48
C THR A 11 25.10 -4.04 15.14
N TRP A 12 24.23 -4.72 14.37
CA TRP A 12 23.67 -6.03 14.68
C TRP A 12 24.24 -7.08 13.75
N LYS A 13 24.51 -8.29 14.26
CA LYS A 13 24.92 -9.41 13.40
C LYS A 13 23.72 -9.88 12.57
N LEU A 14 23.86 -9.86 11.25
CA LEU A 14 22.93 -10.49 10.33
C LEU A 14 23.30 -11.95 10.15
N VAL A 15 22.39 -12.83 10.54
CA VAL A 15 22.56 -14.28 10.50
C VAL A 15 21.35 -14.95 9.88
N PHE A 16 21.53 -16.17 9.40
CA PHE A 16 20.44 -17.02 8.93
C PHE A 16 20.62 -18.46 9.45
N SER A 17 19.54 -19.24 9.36
CA SER A 17 19.55 -20.69 9.56
C SER A 17 18.60 -21.34 8.56
N THR A 18 18.85 -22.61 8.25
CA THR A 18 18.05 -23.40 7.30
C THR A 18 17.53 -24.65 7.99
N SER A 19 16.33 -25.08 7.59
CA SER A 19 15.78 -26.40 7.90
C SER A 19 15.70 -27.22 6.63
N SER A 20 15.98 -28.53 6.73
CA SER A 20 15.83 -29.51 5.66
C SER A 20 14.76 -30.57 5.95
N ASP A 21 14.00 -30.39 7.03
CA ASP A 21 13.03 -31.36 7.56
C ASP A 21 11.64 -30.74 7.81
N GLY A 22 11.29 -29.71 7.04
CA GLY A 22 9.99 -29.04 7.15
C GLY A 22 9.85 -28.13 8.38
N GLY A 23 10.98 -27.68 8.96
CA GLY A 23 11.01 -26.77 10.10
C GLY A 23 11.10 -27.47 11.46
N VAL A 24 11.36 -28.77 11.52
CA VAL A 24 11.50 -29.52 12.78
C VAL A 24 12.83 -29.20 13.46
N THR A 25 13.92 -29.18 12.69
CA THR A 25 15.24 -28.78 13.17
C THR A 25 15.85 -27.69 12.30
N PHE A 26 16.74 -26.90 12.91
CA PHE A 26 17.42 -25.78 12.27
C PHE A 26 18.93 -25.95 12.41
N SER A 27 19.68 -25.59 11.37
CA SER A 27 21.14 -25.53 11.45
C SER A 27 21.61 -24.51 12.51
N PRO A 28 22.88 -24.58 12.95
CA PRO A 28 23.49 -23.46 13.66
C PRO A 28 23.37 -22.15 12.89
N LEU A 29 23.35 -21.02 13.60
CA LEU A 29 23.31 -19.68 13.00
C LEU A 29 24.57 -19.46 12.15
N ARG A 30 24.39 -19.05 10.90
CA ARG A 30 25.47 -18.73 9.97
C ARG A 30 25.48 -17.23 9.67
N PRO A 31 26.65 -16.59 9.60
CA PRO A 31 26.75 -15.16 9.34
C PRO A 31 26.45 -14.81 7.88
N ILE A 32 25.88 -13.63 7.68
CA ILE A 32 25.73 -12.97 6.37
C ILE A 32 26.54 -11.67 6.37
N GLY A 33 26.43 -10.89 7.44
CA GLY A 33 27.06 -9.58 7.56
C GLY A 33 26.67 -8.85 8.85
N GLU A 34 26.73 -7.53 8.82
CA GLU A 34 26.34 -6.65 9.93
C GLU A 34 25.36 -5.59 9.43
N ILE A 35 24.37 -5.25 10.25
CA ILE A 35 23.40 -4.19 10.00
C ILE A 35 23.79 -2.98 10.85
N ARG A 36 24.07 -1.85 10.22
CA ARG A 36 24.31 -0.59 10.94
C ARG A 36 23.01 0.04 11.42
N PHE A 37 22.89 0.27 12.72
CA PHE A 37 21.74 0.93 13.34
C PHE A 37 22.09 2.20 14.12
N GLY A 38 23.39 2.56 14.18
CA GLY A 38 23.88 3.80 14.80
C GLY A 38 23.96 3.77 16.32
N GLY A 39 23.62 2.64 16.94
CA GLY A 39 23.68 2.44 18.37
C GLY A 39 22.42 2.84 19.13
N LEU A 40 22.37 2.41 20.41
CA LEU A 40 21.17 2.56 21.23
C LEU A 40 20.77 4.04 21.40
N GLU A 41 21.74 4.94 21.51
CA GLU A 41 21.46 6.37 21.67
C GLU A 41 20.79 6.95 20.42
N ALA A 42 21.31 6.66 19.22
CA ALA A 42 20.73 7.11 17.95
C ALA A 42 19.30 6.58 17.78
N MET A 43 19.09 5.28 18.02
CA MET A 43 17.77 4.65 17.98
C MET A 43 16.78 5.32 18.96
N ARG A 44 17.21 5.63 20.19
CA ARG A 44 16.35 6.29 21.18
C ARG A 44 16.07 7.75 20.83
N ARG A 45 17.03 8.49 20.27
CA ARG A 45 16.79 9.85 19.76
C ARG A 45 15.75 9.83 18.64
N GLN A 46 15.86 8.89 17.71
CA GLN A 46 14.88 8.71 16.64
C GLN A 46 13.49 8.38 17.18
N GLN A 47 13.35 7.42 18.09
CA GLN A 47 12.06 7.07 18.69
C GLN A 47 11.37 8.23 19.42
N LYS A 48 12.14 9.23 19.90
CA LYS A 48 11.61 10.42 20.57
C LYS A 48 11.36 11.60 19.62
N SER A 49 11.76 11.51 18.36
CA SER A 49 11.70 12.63 17.42
C SER A 49 10.34 12.85 16.77
N GLY A 50 9.38 11.94 16.96
CA GLY A 50 8.09 11.95 16.27
C GLY A 50 8.14 11.41 14.85
N ARG A 51 9.31 10.98 14.38
CA ARG A 51 9.49 10.26 13.13
C ARG A 51 8.79 8.90 13.14
N ILE A 52 8.28 8.52 11.98
CA ILE A 52 7.60 7.24 11.78
C ILE A 52 8.51 6.13 11.25
N ASP A 53 9.61 6.48 10.60
CA ASP A 53 10.53 5.48 10.08
C ASP A 53 11.32 4.83 11.23
N GLN A 54 11.41 3.51 11.20
CA GLN A 54 12.11 2.68 12.19
C GLN A 54 13.02 1.70 11.47
N ILE A 55 14.07 1.25 12.16
CA ILE A 55 14.89 0.15 11.64
C ILE A 55 14.13 -1.16 11.78
N GLY A 56 14.04 -1.93 10.69
CA GLY A 56 13.42 -3.25 10.67
C GLY A 56 14.46 -4.37 10.77
N GLY A 57 13.98 -5.58 11.07
CA GLY A 57 14.77 -6.79 10.91
C GLY A 57 14.98 -7.15 9.43
N PRO A 58 15.94 -8.05 9.13
CA PRO A 58 16.07 -8.60 7.79
C PRO A 58 14.84 -9.45 7.43
N VAL A 59 14.49 -9.44 6.15
CA VAL A 59 13.53 -10.38 5.58
C VAL A 59 14.18 -11.17 4.46
N PHE A 60 13.68 -12.37 4.23
CA PHE A 60 14.30 -13.35 3.35
C PHE A 60 13.34 -13.84 2.28
N ALA A 61 13.87 -14.19 1.11
CA ALA A 61 13.17 -14.94 0.08
C ALA A 61 14.07 -16.06 -0.46
N VAL A 62 13.43 -17.07 -1.04
CA VAL A 62 14.10 -18.16 -1.75
C VAL A 62 13.49 -18.26 -3.14
N ASP A 63 14.34 -18.36 -4.16
CA ASP A 63 13.89 -18.61 -5.52
C ASP A 63 13.60 -20.10 -5.73
N SER A 64 12.32 -20.43 -5.89
CA SER A 64 11.87 -21.78 -6.27
C SER A 64 11.70 -21.94 -7.78
N GLY A 65 11.89 -20.86 -8.54
CA GLY A 65 11.78 -20.80 -9.98
C GLY A 65 12.91 -21.54 -10.69
N ARG A 66 12.77 -21.72 -12.00
CA ARG A 66 13.78 -22.47 -12.79
C ARG A 66 15.08 -21.70 -12.99
N ARG A 67 15.00 -20.36 -13.11
CA ARG A 67 16.11 -19.51 -13.55
C ARG A 67 17.17 -19.29 -12.48
N PHE A 68 16.76 -19.04 -11.24
CA PHE A 68 17.67 -18.81 -10.11
C PHE A 68 17.44 -19.79 -8.97
N ARG A 69 17.00 -21.01 -9.28
CA ARG A 69 16.68 -22.08 -8.32
C ARG A 69 17.66 -22.13 -7.14
N ASP A 70 17.10 -22.23 -5.94
CA ASP A 70 17.80 -22.32 -4.65
C ASP A 70 18.60 -21.07 -4.25
N ARG A 71 18.47 -19.95 -4.99
CA ARG A 71 19.07 -18.68 -4.60
C ARG A 71 18.36 -18.17 -3.35
N LEU A 72 19.16 -17.79 -2.36
CA LEU A 72 18.68 -17.14 -1.13
C LEU A 72 18.86 -15.64 -1.27
N TYR A 73 17.89 -14.87 -0.78
CA TYR A 73 17.95 -13.41 -0.73
C TYR A 73 17.71 -12.94 0.70
N ALA A 74 18.43 -11.89 1.08
CA ALA A 74 18.19 -11.14 2.30
C ALA A 74 18.08 -9.66 1.92
N VAL A 75 17.01 -8.99 2.37
CA VAL A 75 16.89 -7.52 2.29
C VAL A 75 16.69 -6.96 3.69
N TRP A 76 17.33 -5.83 3.96
CA TRP A 76 17.24 -5.15 5.24
C TRP A 76 17.43 -3.65 5.07
N THR A 77 17.23 -2.92 6.16
CA THR A 77 17.48 -1.48 6.25
C THR A 77 18.74 -1.23 7.06
N GLU A 78 19.61 -0.36 6.58
CA GLU A 78 20.68 0.21 7.39
C GLU A 78 20.47 1.70 7.59
N LEU A 79 20.80 2.18 8.79
CA LEU A 79 20.93 3.59 9.03
C LEU A 79 22.12 4.09 8.23
N ASP A 80 21.91 5.10 7.38
CA ASP A 80 22.93 5.85 6.66
C ASP A 80 22.80 7.35 6.89
N GLY A 81 23.82 7.93 7.53
CA GLY A 81 23.66 9.21 8.23
C GLY A 81 22.47 9.16 9.20
N ASP A 82 21.39 9.85 8.84
CA ASP A 82 20.13 9.94 9.59
C ASP A 82 18.93 9.31 8.84
N ARG A 83 19.17 8.61 7.73
CA ARG A 83 18.13 8.02 6.86
C ARG A 83 18.32 6.52 6.76
N PHE A 84 17.25 5.75 6.59
CA PHE A 84 17.36 4.33 6.31
C PHE A 84 17.49 4.06 4.82
N ARG A 85 18.35 3.11 4.46
CA ARG A 85 18.60 2.66 3.09
C ARG A 85 18.38 1.16 2.97
N LEU A 86 17.76 0.75 1.88
CA LEU A 86 17.52 -0.65 1.57
C LEU A 86 18.74 -1.29 0.95
N LEU A 87 19.21 -2.37 1.57
CA LEU A 87 20.30 -3.19 1.07
C LEU A 87 19.81 -4.61 0.83
N LEU A 88 20.35 -5.22 -0.22
CA LEU A 88 20.14 -6.61 -0.56
C LEU A 88 21.48 -7.34 -0.68
N SER A 89 21.50 -8.57 -0.20
CA SER A 89 22.53 -9.57 -0.51
C SER A 89 21.86 -10.88 -0.91
N PHE A 90 22.54 -11.66 -1.74
CA PHE A 90 22.06 -12.95 -2.20
C PHE A 90 23.16 -14.00 -2.16
N SER A 91 22.75 -15.25 -2.06
CA SER A 91 23.62 -16.42 -2.10
C SER A 91 23.22 -17.35 -3.24
N THR A 92 24.20 -17.75 -4.05
CA THR A 92 24.03 -18.72 -5.14
C THR A 92 24.43 -20.14 -4.76
N ASP A 93 24.86 -20.35 -3.52
CA ASP A 93 25.43 -21.60 -3.01
C ASP A 93 24.75 -22.04 -1.70
N ARG A 94 23.44 -21.80 -1.60
CA ARG A 94 22.59 -22.18 -0.46
C ARG A 94 23.10 -21.65 0.88
N GLY A 95 23.64 -20.43 0.85
CA GLY A 95 24.10 -19.68 2.01
C GLY A 95 25.51 -20.04 2.48
N ALA A 96 26.31 -20.76 1.68
CA ALA A 96 27.72 -20.98 2.00
C ALA A 96 28.53 -19.68 1.87
N SER A 97 28.18 -18.84 0.89
CA SER A 97 28.69 -17.48 0.75
C SER A 97 27.59 -16.51 0.31
N TRP A 98 27.80 -15.23 0.59
CA TRP A 98 26.85 -14.15 0.29
C TRP A 98 27.55 -13.06 -0.51
N SER A 99 26.81 -12.45 -1.45
CA SER A 99 27.32 -11.32 -2.21
C SER A 99 27.52 -10.09 -1.33
N ARG A 100 28.41 -9.17 -1.75
CA ARG A 100 28.53 -7.87 -1.07
C ARG A 100 27.16 -7.15 -1.09
N PRO A 101 26.69 -6.59 0.05
CA PRO A 101 25.43 -5.86 0.08
C PRO A 101 25.41 -4.72 -0.92
N LYS A 102 24.29 -4.58 -1.66
CA LYS A 102 24.07 -3.51 -2.64
C LYS A 102 22.74 -2.81 -2.37
N PRO A 103 22.64 -1.50 -2.67
CA PRO A 103 21.38 -0.79 -2.56
C PRO A 103 20.35 -1.33 -3.57
N VAL A 104 19.12 -1.54 -3.11
CA VAL A 104 17.98 -1.89 -4.00
C VAL A 104 17.64 -0.70 -4.89
N VAL A 105 17.67 0.51 -4.34
CA VAL A 105 17.48 1.76 -5.08
C VAL A 105 18.80 2.51 -5.09
N ARG A 106 19.55 2.39 -6.20
CA ARG A 106 20.90 2.98 -6.33
C ARG A 106 20.89 4.49 -6.11
N ASP A 107 19.93 5.17 -6.74
CA ASP A 107 19.83 6.63 -6.76
C ASP A 107 18.67 7.09 -5.86
N ALA A 108 18.58 6.50 -4.66
CA ALA A 108 17.53 6.84 -3.69
C ALA A 108 17.60 8.33 -3.31
N PRO A 109 16.47 9.06 -3.29
CA PRO A 109 16.46 10.46 -2.92
C PRO A 109 17.12 10.71 -1.57
N ALA A 110 17.89 11.80 -1.49
CA ALA A 110 18.71 12.12 -0.33
C ALA A 110 17.85 12.35 0.94
N ASP A 111 16.64 12.88 0.77
CA ASP A 111 15.67 13.13 1.83
C ASP A 111 14.82 11.90 2.18
N ALA A 112 14.79 10.88 1.33
CA ALA A 112 14.03 9.67 1.59
C ALA A 112 14.71 8.79 2.65
N SER A 113 13.93 8.35 3.64
CA SER A 113 14.21 7.15 4.42
C SER A 113 13.37 6.00 3.87
N GLN A 114 13.97 4.83 3.68
CA GLN A 114 13.31 3.61 3.19
C GLN A 114 13.28 2.57 4.31
N PHE A 115 12.11 2.01 4.61
CA PHE A 115 11.92 1.17 5.80
C PHE A 115 10.86 0.07 5.59
N GLN A 116 10.85 -0.92 6.50
CA GLN A 116 10.00 -2.12 6.46
C GLN A 116 9.99 -2.84 5.09
N PRO A 117 11.15 -3.29 4.58
CA PRO A 117 11.19 -3.98 3.32
C PRO A 117 10.54 -5.35 3.40
N MET A 118 9.88 -5.76 2.32
CA MET A 118 9.39 -7.10 2.04
C MET A 118 9.99 -7.59 0.73
N ILE A 119 10.20 -8.90 0.61
CA ILE A 119 10.82 -9.51 -0.56
C ILE A 119 10.13 -10.82 -0.92
N ALA A 120 9.95 -11.06 -2.22
CA ALA A 120 9.43 -12.32 -2.74
C ALA A 120 10.04 -12.59 -4.12
N ALA A 121 10.27 -13.87 -4.43
CA ALA A 121 10.60 -14.31 -5.79
C ALA A 121 9.34 -14.93 -6.41
N ASN A 122 9.07 -14.61 -7.68
CA ASN A 122 7.99 -15.23 -8.44
C ASN A 122 8.47 -16.48 -9.21
N PRO A 123 7.57 -17.32 -9.74
CA PRO A 123 7.95 -18.54 -10.48
C PRO A 123 8.83 -18.30 -11.73
N ASP A 124 8.78 -17.11 -12.32
CA ASP A 124 9.59 -16.72 -13.49
C ASP A 124 11.03 -16.34 -13.12
N GLY A 125 11.35 -16.27 -11.82
CA GLY A 125 12.64 -15.84 -11.30
C GLY A 125 12.80 -14.31 -11.23
N ALA A 126 11.70 -13.56 -11.31
CA ALA A 126 11.71 -12.14 -10.95
C ALA A 126 11.65 -11.99 -9.42
N LEU A 127 12.42 -11.04 -8.90
CA LEU A 127 12.51 -10.75 -7.47
C LEU A 127 11.88 -9.39 -7.18
N GLY A 128 10.76 -9.38 -6.48
CA GLY A 128 10.07 -8.17 -6.05
C GLY A 128 10.53 -7.72 -4.66
N VAL A 129 10.76 -6.42 -4.50
CA VAL A 129 11.00 -5.76 -3.22
C VAL A 129 9.97 -4.66 -3.02
N PHE A 130 9.30 -4.66 -1.87
CA PHE A 130 8.27 -3.70 -1.48
C PHE A 130 8.70 -2.99 -0.19
N TRP A 131 8.45 -1.69 -0.04
CA TRP A 131 8.87 -0.93 1.14
C TRP A 131 8.07 0.35 1.34
N TYR A 132 8.24 0.99 2.49
CA TYR A 132 7.79 2.36 2.74
C TYR A 132 8.89 3.38 2.54
N ALA A 133 8.56 4.54 1.97
CA ALA A 133 9.49 5.65 1.88
C ALA A 133 8.89 6.99 2.30
N THR A 134 9.75 7.87 2.82
CA THR A 134 9.44 9.23 3.31
C THR A 134 9.91 10.33 2.33
N GLU A 135 10.05 9.99 1.05
CA GLU A 135 10.48 10.94 0.01
C GLU A 135 9.57 12.18 -0.03
N GLY A 136 10.17 13.36 -0.10
CA GLY A 136 9.45 14.64 -0.07
C GLY A 136 8.81 14.96 1.29
N ARG A 137 9.25 14.30 2.38
CA ARG A 137 8.76 14.51 3.76
C ARG A 137 9.93 14.71 4.72
N SER A 138 10.41 15.95 4.83
CA SER A 138 11.54 16.30 5.70
C SER A 138 11.33 15.85 7.16
N ALA A 139 10.11 15.98 7.68
CA ALA A 139 9.70 15.56 9.02
C ALA A 139 9.63 14.04 9.21
N ARG A 140 9.53 13.25 8.13
CA ARG A 140 9.33 11.78 8.15
C ARG A 140 8.19 11.38 9.08
N ASP A 141 7.06 12.05 8.93
CA ASP A 141 5.81 11.80 9.66
C ASP A 141 4.74 11.15 8.77
N ARG A 142 5.06 10.94 7.49
CA ARG A 142 4.20 10.40 6.43
C ARG A 142 5.01 9.51 5.51
N PHE A 143 4.37 8.54 4.89
CA PHE A 143 5.02 7.65 3.95
C PHE A 143 4.13 7.29 2.77
N ASP A 144 4.79 6.86 1.70
CA ASP A 144 4.19 6.20 0.55
C ASP A 144 4.77 4.78 0.44
N ALA A 145 4.00 3.86 -0.15
CA ALA A 145 4.44 2.50 -0.39
C ALA A 145 5.01 2.37 -1.80
N PHE A 146 6.14 1.67 -1.95
CA PHE A 146 6.88 1.53 -3.19
C PHE A 146 7.23 0.09 -3.49
N PHE A 147 7.46 -0.20 -4.76
CA PHE A 147 7.91 -1.49 -5.26
C PHE A 147 8.98 -1.32 -6.34
N SER A 148 9.90 -2.27 -6.41
CA SER A 148 10.78 -2.48 -7.55
C SER A 148 11.02 -3.97 -7.73
N ALA A 149 11.33 -4.36 -8.97
CA ALA A 149 11.67 -5.75 -9.31
C ALA A 149 13.05 -5.86 -9.93
N SER A 150 13.69 -7.00 -9.71
CA SER A 150 14.90 -7.44 -10.39
C SER A 150 14.57 -8.59 -11.33
N LEU A 151 15.09 -8.53 -12.56
CA LEU A 151 14.93 -9.56 -13.60
C LEU A 151 16.21 -10.38 -13.82
N ASP A 152 17.26 -10.10 -13.05
CA ASP A 152 18.59 -10.71 -13.15
C ASP A 152 19.02 -11.37 -11.82
N GLY A 153 18.05 -11.69 -10.96
CA GLY A 153 18.25 -12.44 -9.72
C GLY A 153 18.90 -11.58 -8.63
N GLY A 154 18.51 -10.32 -8.51
CA GLY A 154 18.96 -9.39 -7.48
C GLY A 154 20.25 -8.64 -7.79
N VAL A 155 20.70 -8.61 -9.06
CA VAL A 155 21.93 -7.89 -9.45
C VAL A 155 21.62 -6.42 -9.75
N THR A 156 20.53 -6.15 -10.48
CA THR A 156 20.00 -4.81 -10.76
C THR A 156 18.49 -4.78 -10.55
N PHE A 157 17.96 -3.57 -10.34
CA PHE A 157 16.55 -3.31 -10.07
C PHE A 157 15.99 -2.29 -11.07
N LEU A 158 14.73 -2.48 -11.45
CA LEU A 158 13.97 -1.51 -12.24
C LEU A 158 13.78 -0.20 -11.45
N PRO A 159 13.46 0.92 -12.13
CA PRO A 159 13.06 2.13 -11.44
C PRO A 159 11.92 1.86 -10.44
N PRO A 160 11.99 2.39 -9.20
CA PRO A 160 10.96 2.18 -8.21
C PRO A 160 9.65 2.83 -8.65
N SER A 161 8.53 2.14 -8.41
CA SER A 161 7.18 2.64 -8.67
C SER A 161 6.42 2.78 -7.36
N ARG A 162 5.67 3.88 -7.21
CA ARG A 162 4.78 4.07 -6.07
C ARG A 162 3.55 3.16 -6.23
N VAL A 163 3.28 2.37 -5.22
CA VAL A 163 2.13 1.43 -5.14
C VAL A 163 0.94 2.07 -4.45
N SER A 164 1.17 2.92 -3.44
CA SER A 164 0.06 3.55 -2.73
C SER A 164 -0.57 4.67 -3.57
N SER A 165 -1.90 4.62 -3.72
CA SER A 165 -2.69 5.65 -4.41
C SER A 165 -2.77 6.98 -3.63
N GLU A 166 -2.54 6.93 -2.32
CA GLU A 166 -2.51 8.07 -1.42
C GLU A 166 -1.35 7.97 -0.43
N THR A 167 -1.02 9.11 0.19
CA THR A 167 -0.02 9.17 1.24
C THR A 167 -0.62 8.75 2.57
N SER A 168 0.07 7.81 3.23
CA SER A 168 -0.27 7.36 4.57
C SER A 168 -0.05 8.50 5.58
N ARG A 169 -1.04 8.70 6.46
CA ARG A 169 -1.04 9.73 7.50
C ARG A 169 -1.10 9.14 8.92
N PRO A 170 0.01 8.58 9.43
CA PRO A 170 0.08 8.00 10.77
C PRO A 170 -0.50 8.86 11.89
N SER A 171 -0.33 10.19 11.85
CA SER A 171 -0.84 11.09 12.89
C SER A 171 -2.32 11.48 12.74
N GLY A 172 -3.13 10.65 12.09
CA GLY A 172 -4.57 10.84 12.05
C GLY A 172 -5.23 10.62 13.40
N THR A 173 -6.44 11.16 13.55
CA THR A 173 -7.18 11.18 14.83
C THR A 173 -7.43 9.79 15.40
N GLY A 174 -7.71 8.79 14.56
CA GLY A 174 -7.92 7.41 15.01
C GLY A 174 -6.65 6.77 15.56
N ASN A 175 -5.51 6.97 14.89
CA ASN A 175 -4.21 6.50 15.38
C ASN A 175 -3.69 7.26 16.60
N LEU A 176 -4.10 8.52 16.78
CA LEU A 176 -3.76 9.33 17.94
C LEU A 176 -4.58 8.97 19.18
N ARG A 177 -5.77 8.40 19.00
CA ARG A 177 -6.68 8.08 20.10
C ARG A 177 -6.12 6.94 20.96
N PRO A 178 -5.81 7.18 22.26
CA PRO A 178 -5.39 6.11 23.15
C PRO A 178 -6.57 5.20 23.51
N GLY A 179 -6.33 3.89 23.55
CA GLY A 179 -7.21 2.87 24.08
C GLY A 179 -6.65 2.29 25.39
N PRO A 180 -7.50 1.98 26.39
CA PRO A 180 -7.07 1.32 27.61
C PRO A 180 -6.90 -0.19 27.40
N TRP A 181 -5.79 -0.74 27.90
CA TRP A 181 -5.56 -2.17 28.05
C TRP A 181 -5.36 -2.49 29.52
N VAL A 182 -6.18 -3.38 30.07
CA VAL A 182 -6.13 -3.77 31.49
C VAL A 182 -5.55 -5.17 31.60
N ARG A 183 -4.57 -5.35 32.50
CA ARG A 183 -4.03 -6.67 32.86
C ARG A 183 -3.61 -6.71 34.32
N ASP A 184 -3.58 -7.91 34.89
CA ASP A 184 -2.83 -8.16 36.12
C ASP A 184 -1.33 -8.22 35.76
N ASP A 185 -0.54 -7.31 36.31
CA ASP A 185 0.93 -7.32 36.21
C ASP A 185 1.51 -7.12 37.61
N ARG A 186 2.35 -8.07 38.04
CA ARG A 186 3.00 -8.05 39.36
C ARG A 186 2.02 -7.90 40.54
N GLY A 187 0.86 -8.55 40.45
CA GLY A 187 -0.17 -8.53 41.51
C GLY A 187 -0.94 -7.22 41.60
N MET A 188 -0.92 -6.41 40.55
CA MET A 188 -1.62 -5.13 40.45
C MET A 188 -2.49 -5.09 39.20
N VAL A 189 -3.71 -4.57 39.34
CA VAL A 189 -4.53 -4.16 38.18
C VAL A 189 -3.82 -2.98 37.51
N THR A 190 -3.23 -3.24 36.35
CA THR A 190 -2.48 -2.22 35.61
C THR A 190 -3.25 -1.80 34.38
N VAL A 191 -3.40 -0.49 34.21
CA VAL A 191 -4.01 0.13 33.02
C VAL A 191 -2.90 0.73 32.15
N TYR A 192 -2.83 0.30 30.91
CA TYR A 192 -1.96 0.88 29.88
C TYR A 192 -2.81 1.69 28.92
N LEU A 193 -2.46 2.96 28.73
CA LEU A 193 -3.03 3.79 27.67
C LEU A 193 -2.04 3.80 26.50
N SER A 194 -2.45 3.24 25.37
CA SER A 194 -1.64 3.24 24.15
C SER A 194 -2.49 3.65 22.95
N SER A 195 -1.88 4.39 22.03
CA SER A 195 -2.49 4.71 20.74
C SER A 195 -1.68 4.03 19.64
N GLY A 196 -2.28 3.86 18.46
CA GLY A 196 -1.60 3.25 17.31
C GLY A 196 -0.29 3.98 17.00
N LEU A 197 -0.33 5.32 16.93
CA LEU A 197 0.86 6.12 16.65
C LEU A 197 1.90 6.05 17.77
N SER A 198 1.49 6.09 19.05
CA SER A 198 2.46 6.13 20.15
C SER A 198 3.21 4.82 20.33
N ARG A 199 2.61 3.70 19.94
CA ARG A 199 3.21 2.37 20.09
C ARG A 199 3.89 1.89 18.80
N TRP A 200 3.29 2.15 17.64
CA TRP A 200 3.70 1.65 16.32
C TRP A 200 3.60 2.78 15.28
N PRO A 201 4.55 3.73 15.29
CA PRO A 201 4.45 4.91 14.45
C PRO A 201 4.61 4.62 12.95
N ASP A 202 5.20 3.49 12.57
CA ASP A 202 5.28 2.94 11.22
C ASP A 202 4.06 2.09 10.80
N GLY A 203 3.12 1.85 11.72
CA GLY A 203 2.00 0.94 11.51
C GLY A 203 2.25 -0.49 11.99
N GLY A 204 3.43 -0.76 12.58
CA GLY A 204 3.81 -2.07 13.11
C GLY A 204 4.18 -3.07 12.02
N ASP A 205 4.46 -4.31 12.38
CA ASP A 205 4.93 -5.36 11.45
C ASP A 205 3.80 -5.95 10.57
N TYR A 206 2.73 -5.18 10.33
CA TYR A 206 1.56 -5.59 9.54
C TYR A 206 1.74 -5.27 8.04
N ILE A 207 2.81 -5.82 7.47
CA ILE A 207 3.23 -5.63 6.08
C ILE A 207 3.78 -6.95 5.54
N GLY A 208 3.56 -7.24 4.25
CA GLY A 208 4.03 -8.46 3.61
C GLY A 208 4.01 -8.38 2.09
N LEU A 209 4.69 -9.32 1.45
CA LEU A 209 4.74 -9.47 -0.01
C LEU A 209 4.71 -10.96 -0.35
N THR A 210 3.86 -11.33 -1.30
CA THR A 210 3.87 -12.68 -1.89
C THR A 210 3.82 -12.58 -3.41
N ALA A 211 4.12 -13.69 -4.10
CA ALA A 211 3.95 -13.83 -5.53
C ALA A 211 2.96 -14.95 -5.84
N ASP A 212 2.15 -14.77 -6.88
CA ASP A 212 1.20 -15.79 -7.35
C ASP A 212 1.81 -16.69 -8.44
N PRO A 213 1.13 -17.79 -8.82
CA PRO A 213 1.59 -18.69 -9.89
C PRO A 213 1.70 -18.04 -11.27
N ASP A 214 1.01 -16.93 -11.51
CA ASP A 214 1.01 -16.19 -12.78
C ASP A 214 2.14 -15.15 -12.84
N GLY A 215 3.00 -15.10 -11.81
CA GLY A 215 4.14 -14.20 -11.75
C GLY A 215 3.81 -12.80 -11.20
N ASN A 216 2.59 -12.54 -10.75
CA ASN A 216 2.23 -11.25 -10.15
C ASN A 216 2.63 -11.20 -8.68
N PHE A 217 2.89 -9.99 -8.18
CA PHE A 217 3.18 -9.73 -6.78
C PHE A 217 1.97 -9.13 -6.07
N HIS A 218 1.76 -9.52 -4.82
CA HIS A 218 0.66 -9.08 -3.97
C HIS A 218 1.21 -8.58 -2.63
N PRO A 219 1.57 -7.29 -2.50
CA PRO A 219 1.84 -6.70 -1.20
C PRO A 219 0.56 -6.52 -0.40
N PHE A 220 0.68 -6.58 0.92
CA PHE A 220 -0.29 -5.94 1.82
C PHE A 220 0.46 -5.08 2.83
N TRP A 221 -0.18 -4.01 3.31
CA TRP A 221 0.50 -3.04 4.15
C TRP A 221 -0.47 -2.25 5.05
N ALA A 222 0.02 -1.78 6.20
CA ALA A 222 -0.70 -0.87 7.08
C ALA A 222 -0.60 0.57 6.57
N ASP A 223 -1.73 1.26 6.43
CA ASP A 223 -1.78 2.61 5.88
C ASP A 223 -2.74 3.50 6.68
N GLY A 224 -2.26 4.68 7.05
CA GLY A 224 -2.98 5.66 7.85
C GLY A 224 -3.68 6.74 7.03
N ARG A 225 -3.84 6.62 5.71
CA ARG A 225 -4.47 7.66 4.85
C ARG A 225 -5.87 8.08 5.30
N SER A 226 -6.61 7.15 5.91
CA SER A 226 -7.94 7.37 6.48
C SER A 226 -7.89 8.09 7.85
N GLY A 227 -6.71 8.12 8.48
CA GLY A 227 -6.48 8.63 9.83
C GLY A 227 -6.46 7.55 10.92
N THR A 228 -6.76 6.32 10.55
CA THR A 228 -6.55 5.10 11.33
C THR A 228 -5.80 4.11 10.45
N TYR A 229 -4.87 3.34 11.00
CA TYR A 229 -4.25 2.26 10.25
C TYR A 229 -5.29 1.24 9.79
N GLN A 230 -5.32 0.99 8.49
CA GLN A 230 -6.09 -0.06 7.84
C GLN A 230 -5.15 -0.88 6.95
N LEU A 231 -5.53 -2.12 6.66
CA LEU A 231 -4.79 -2.95 5.72
C LEU A 231 -5.22 -2.61 4.29
N TYR A 232 -4.23 -2.41 3.42
CA TYR A 232 -4.41 -2.23 1.99
C TYR A 232 -3.59 -3.29 1.23
N THR A 233 -3.97 -3.53 -0.02
CA THR A 233 -3.26 -4.44 -0.94
C THR A 233 -3.32 -3.90 -2.36
N ALA A 234 -2.47 -4.43 -3.22
CA ALA A 234 -2.43 -4.16 -4.65
C ALA A 234 -1.98 -5.43 -5.38
N ALA A 235 -2.36 -5.57 -6.65
CA ALA A 235 -1.74 -6.54 -7.55
C ALA A 235 -0.71 -5.81 -8.42
N ILE A 236 0.52 -6.31 -8.46
CA ILE A 236 1.63 -5.71 -9.20
C ILE A 236 2.07 -6.68 -10.29
N ARG A 237 2.10 -6.20 -11.53
CA ARG A 237 2.52 -6.99 -12.69
C ARG A 237 3.77 -6.40 -13.30
N ILE A 238 4.76 -7.24 -13.59
CA ILE A 238 5.92 -6.81 -14.36
C ILE A 238 5.55 -6.88 -15.83
N ARG A 239 5.59 -5.73 -16.53
CA ARG A 239 5.32 -5.68 -17.97
C ARG A 239 6.62 -5.83 -18.74
N THR A 240 6.77 -6.96 -19.43
CA THR A 240 7.89 -7.21 -20.37
C THR A 240 7.50 -6.96 -21.83
N ASP A 241 6.21 -6.84 -22.12
CA ASP A 241 5.70 -6.80 -23.49
C ASP A 241 5.43 -5.38 -24.02
N ARG A 242 5.56 -5.24 -25.34
CA ARG A 242 5.06 -4.09 -26.10
C ARG A 242 3.53 -4.03 -25.93
N ALA A 243 2.98 -2.84 -25.69
CA ALA A 243 1.54 -2.65 -25.50
C ALA A 243 0.73 -3.41 -26.57
N ALA A 244 -0.15 -4.31 -26.14
CA ALA A 244 -1.03 -5.04 -27.04
C ALA A 244 -1.84 -4.06 -27.90
N GLU A 245 -2.05 -4.40 -29.17
CA GLU A 245 -2.82 -3.59 -30.10
C GLU A 245 -4.23 -3.40 -29.53
N ARG A 246 -4.64 -2.14 -29.30
CA ARG A 246 -5.96 -1.85 -28.73
C ARG A 246 -7.03 -2.29 -29.73
N PRO A 247 -8.05 -3.05 -29.29
CA PRO A 247 -9.14 -3.44 -30.18
C PRO A 247 -9.92 -2.20 -30.63
N THR A 248 -10.68 -2.33 -31.70
CA THR A 248 -11.63 -1.29 -32.09
C THR A 248 -12.68 -1.13 -30.99
N LEU A 249 -12.80 0.08 -30.45
CA LEU A 249 -13.65 0.37 -29.29
C LEU A 249 -14.98 1.02 -29.70
N GLU A 250 -16.02 0.80 -28.90
CA GLU A 250 -17.29 1.51 -28.96
C GLU A 250 -17.69 2.04 -27.58
N SER A 251 -18.17 3.29 -27.54
CA SER A 251 -18.65 3.93 -26.31
C SER A 251 -20.00 3.35 -25.92
N LYS A 252 -20.15 2.95 -24.65
CA LYS A 252 -21.41 2.43 -24.09
C LYS A 252 -21.62 2.91 -22.65
N SER A 253 -22.87 2.91 -22.20
CA SER A 253 -23.15 2.83 -20.77
C SER A 253 -22.65 1.47 -20.28
N LEU A 254 -21.92 1.52 -19.16
CA LEU A 254 -21.36 0.38 -18.45
C LEU A 254 -22.17 0.07 -17.18
N SER A 255 -23.36 0.68 -17.05
CA SER A 255 -24.33 0.34 -16.00
C SER A 255 -24.66 -1.17 -16.07
N GLY A 256 -24.44 -1.88 -14.96
CA GLY A 256 -24.55 -3.35 -14.89
C GLY A 256 -23.27 -4.12 -15.23
N LYS A 257 -22.25 -3.48 -15.83
CA LYS A 257 -20.90 -4.05 -16.03
C LYS A 257 -19.89 -3.53 -15.00
N ILE A 258 -20.10 -2.32 -14.51
CA ILE A 258 -19.33 -1.71 -13.42
C ILE A 258 -20.24 -1.52 -12.21
N THR A 259 -19.70 -1.80 -11.03
CA THR A 259 -20.27 -1.37 -9.74
C THR A 259 -19.32 -0.40 -9.03
N LEU A 260 -19.87 0.36 -8.08
CA LEU A 260 -19.10 1.22 -7.19
C LEU A 260 -18.71 0.45 -5.93
N SER A 261 -17.43 0.49 -5.57
CA SER A 261 -16.91 -0.04 -4.31
C SER A 261 -16.35 1.11 -3.49
N PHE A 262 -16.48 1.05 -2.16
CA PHE A 262 -16.15 2.15 -1.26
C PHE A 262 -15.05 1.73 -0.28
N ASP A 263 -14.01 2.56 -0.15
CA ASP A 263 -13.10 2.47 0.99
C ASP A 263 -13.77 3.15 2.22
N PRO A 264 -13.22 3.04 3.44
CA PRO A 264 -13.82 3.65 4.63
C PRO A 264 -14.18 5.14 4.45
N VAL A 265 -15.48 5.42 4.60
CA VAL A 265 -16.08 6.75 4.45
C VAL A 265 -15.80 7.61 5.68
N ARG A 266 -15.58 8.91 5.47
CA ARG A 266 -15.30 9.86 6.55
C ARG A 266 -16.23 11.06 6.48
N PHE A 267 -16.58 11.60 7.64
CA PHE A 267 -17.26 12.89 7.76
C PHE A 267 -16.34 13.88 8.48
N ASP A 268 -16.09 15.02 7.85
CA ASP A 268 -15.39 16.14 8.47
C ASP A 268 -16.41 17.12 9.04
N PRO A 269 -16.56 17.22 10.38
CA PRO A 269 -17.55 18.09 10.99
C PRO A 269 -17.25 19.59 10.80
N SER A 270 -16.00 19.96 10.48
CA SER A 270 -15.61 21.36 10.28
C SER A 270 -16.05 21.90 8.92
N SER A 271 -15.92 21.09 7.87
CA SER A 271 -16.35 21.42 6.51
C SER A 271 -17.74 20.88 6.15
N ARG A 272 -18.30 20.01 7.00
CA ARG A 272 -19.50 19.19 6.73
C ARG A 272 -19.38 18.29 5.50
N GLU A 273 -18.15 17.99 5.09
CA GLU A 273 -17.94 17.13 3.93
C GLU A 273 -17.94 15.64 4.33
N VAL A 274 -18.73 14.86 3.61
CA VAL A 274 -18.56 13.42 3.49
C VAL A 274 -17.50 13.17 2.42
N LEU A 275 -16.37 12.61 2.84
CA LEU A 275 -15.30 12.15 1.98
C LEU A 275 -15.55 10.67 1.66
N LEU A 276 -15.94 10.41 0.42
CA LEU A 276 -16.37 9.11 -0.07
C LEU A 276 -15.36 8.59 -1.10
N PRO A 277 -14.36 7.76 -0.72
CA PRO A 277 -13.45 7.19 -1.68
C PRO A 277 -14.16 6.09 -2.48
N VAL A 278 -14.36 6.33 -3.78
CA VAL A 278 -15.13 5.47 -4.68
C VAL A 278 -14.23 4.84 -5.73
N ARG A 279 -14.27 3.52 -5.85
CA ARG A 279 -13.61 2.73 -6.89
C ARG A 279 -14.62 2.19 -7.89
N LEU A 280 -14.20 2.06 -9.14
CA LEU A 280 -14.95 1.30 -10.15
C LEU A 280 -14.47 -0.14 -10.12
N LYS A 281 -15.37 -1.10 -9.91
CA LYS A 281 -15.10 -2.54 -10.03
C LYS A 281 -15.80 -3.08 -11.25
N ASN A 282 -15.05 -3.73 -12.15
CA ASN A 282 -15.62 -4.49 -13.25
C ASN A 282 -16.22 -5.80 -12.70
N VAL A 283 -17.55 -5.94 -12.79
CA VAL A 283 -18.29 -7.13 -12.36
C VAL A 283 -18.74 -7.99 -13.55
N SER A 284 -18.39 -7.59 -14.77
CA SER A 284 -18.67 -8.32 -15.99
C SER A 284 -17.55 -9.31 -16.34
N LYS A 285 -17.77 -10.11 -17.38
CA LYS A 285 -16.75 -11.01 -17.96
C LYS A 285 -15.98 -10.38 -19.13
N GLU A 286 -16.26 -9.12 -19.45
CA GLU A 286 -15.62 -8.39 -20.55
C GLU A 286 -14.53 -7.45 -20.00
N THR A 287 -13.45 -7.26 -20.75
CA THR A 287 -12.51 -6.17 -20.48
C THR A 287 -13.12 -4.85 -20.89
N LEU A 288 -13.11 -3.87 -19.98
CA LEU A 288 -13.66 -2.54 -20.18
C LEU A 288 -12.54 -1.53 -20.38
N TYR A 289 -12.76 -0.51 -21.20
CA TYR A 289 -11.72 0.41 -21.63
C TYR A 289 -12.05 1.86 -21.26
N PRO A 290 -11.03 2.67 -20.92
CA PRO A 290 -11.19 4.08 -20.60
C PRO A 290 -11.49 4.95 -21.83
N PRO A 291 -11.84 6.25 -21.63
CA PRO A 291 -12.07 6.92 -20.35
C PRO A 291 -13.33 6.42 -19.63
N PHE A 292 -13.22 6.24 -18.30
CA PHE A 292 -14.37 5.96 -17.44
C PHE A 292 -14.88 7.23 -16.79
N ARG A 293 -16.19 7.47 -16.88
CA ARG A 293 -16.84 8.62 -16.26
C ARG A 293 -18.10 8.19 -15.53
N VAL A 294 -18.29 8.73 -14.33
CA VAL A 294 -19.52 8.55 -13.55
C VAL A 294 -20.27 9.87 -13.56
N GLU A 295 -21.45 9.90 -14.17
CA GLU A 295 -22.32 11.06 -14.18
C GLU A 295 -23.47 10.86 -13.21
N VAL A 296 -23.61 11.77 -12.24
CA VAL A 296 -24.73 11.79 -11.30
C VAL A 296 -26.00 12.13 -12.05
N LYS A 297 -26.97 11.22 -12.06
CA LYS A 297 -28.28 11.40 -12.71
C LYS A 297 -29.37 11.78 -11.72
N GLU A 298 -29.26 11.32 -10.48
CA GLU A 298 -30.29 11.53 -9.46
C GLU A 298 -29.64 11.70 -8.08
N LEU A 299 -30.20 12.60 -7.26
CA LEU A 299 -29.77 12.80 -5.86
C LEU A 299 -30.90 12.56 -4.85
N VAL A 300 -32.09 12.22 -5.34
CA VAL A 300 -33.28 11.90 -4.55
C VAL A 300 -33.94 10.68 -5.17
N HIS A 301 -34.14 9.62 -4.37
CA HIS A 301 -34.93 8.48 -4.80
C HIS A 301 -36.42 8.79 -4.60
N PRO A 302 -37.34 8.46 -5.54
CA PRO A 302 -38.77 8.71 -5.38
C PRO A 302 -39.37 8.19 -4.07
N TYR A 303 -38.94 7.03 -3.59
CA TYR A 303 -39.37 6.46 -2.29
C TYR A 303 -38.83 7.18 -1.04
N ASN A 304 -37.80 8.02 -1.16
CA ASN A 304 -37.22 8.75 -0.02
C ASN A 304 -37.89 10.11 0.22
N VAL A 305 -38.77 10.53 -0.69
CA VAL A 305 -39.53 11.77 -0.54
C VAL A 305 -40.73 11.50 0.36
N LYS A 306 -40.64 11.94 1.63
CA LYS A 306 -41.80 11.97 2.53
C LYS A 306 -42.67 13.19 2.18
N ALA A 307 -43.98 12.99 2.19
CA ALA A 307 -44.92 14.09 1.96
C ALA A 307 -44.66 15.23 2.97
N HIS A 308 -44.51 16.46 2.46
CA HIS A 308 -44.28 17.68 3.23
C HIS A 308 -42.90 17.82 3.92
N GLU A 309 -41.90 16.99 3.56
CA GLU A 309 -40.52 17.16 4.03
C GLU A 309 -39.58 17.56 2.87
N GLU A 310 -38.75 18.60 3.08
CA GLU A 310 -37.65 18.88 2.16
C GLU A 310 -36.59 17.79 2.26
N THR A 311 -36.25 17.19 1.12
CA THR A 311 -35.16 16.20 1.05
C THR A 311 -33.82 16.94 0.99
N SER A 312 -32.98 16.72 2.00
CA SER A 312 -31.63 17.29 2.01
C SER A 312 -30.75 16.53 1.01
N VAL A 313 -30.28 17.22 -0.03
CA VAL A 313 -29.33 16.69 -1.00
C VAL A 313 -27.93 17.25 -0.76
N PRO A 314 -26.87 16.46 -1.00
CA PRO A 314 -25.51 16.95 -0.84
C PRO A 314 -25.12 17.93 -1.95
N THR A 315 -24.22 18.86 -1.63
CA THR A 315 -23.53 19.66 -2.65
C THR A 315 -22.24 18.95 -3.05
N ILE A 316 -22.10 18.59 -4.33
CA ILE A 316 -20.86 17.98 -4.86
C ILE A 316 -19.79 19.07 -5.00
N ARG A 317 -18.62 18.85 -4.39
CA ARG A 317 -17.56 19.85 -4.30
C ARG A 317 -16.42 19.68 -5.31
N ASN A 318 -16.30 18.52 -5.96
CA ASN A 318 -15.14 18.20 -6.79
C ASN A 318 -15.46 17.45 -8.10
N ALA A 319 -16.60 17.72 -8.71
CA ALA A 319 -16.90 17.19 -10.04
C ALA A 319 -15.93 17.78 -11.09
N ALA A 320 -15.47 16.95 -12.03
CA ALA A 320 -14.53 17.34 -13.09
C ALA A 320 -15.12 18.40 -14.04
N ASN A 321 -16.44 18.46 -14.17
CA ASN A 321 -17.14 19.46 -14.99
C ASN A 321 -17.63 20.68 -14.19
N GLY A 322 -17.24 20.81 -12.92
CA GLY A 322 -17.58 21.96 -12.07
C GLY A 322 -19.04 22.02 -11.59
N ARG A 323 -19.89 21.05 -11.95
CA ARG A 323 -21.27 21.00 -11.46
C ARG A 323 -21.34 20.46 -10.03
N SER A 324 -22.33 20.93 -9.28
CA SER A 324 -22.47 20.63 -7.84
C SER A 324 -23.69 19.75 -7.48
N GLY A 325 -24.42 19.25 -8.48
CA GLY A 325 -25.63 18.44 -8.29
C GLY A 325 -25.84 17.45 -9.44
N VAL A 326 -27.08 17.22 -9.84
CA VAL A 326 -27.40 16.38 -11.02
C VAL A 326 -26.64 16.88 -12.26
N GLY A 327 -26.04 15.92 -12.98
CA GLY A 327 -25.14 16.13 -14.11
C GLY A 327 -23.67 16.37 -13.72
N ALA A 328 -23.32 16.33 -12.43
CA ALA A 328 -21.92 16.28 -11.99
C ALA A 328 -21.22 15.04 -12.55
N VAL A 329 -19.99 15.22 -13.05
CA VAL A 329 -19.19 14.13 -13.63
C VAL A 329 -17.92 13.91 -12.82
N PHE A 330 -17.68 12.67 -12.43
CA PHE A 330 -16.41 12.22 -11.86
C PHE A 330 -15.60 11.50 -12.94
N ASP A 331 -14.39 12.00 -13.22
CA ASP A 331 -13.48 11.44 -14.23
C ASP A 331 -12.43 10.53 -13.55
N TYR A 332 -12.39 9.27 -13.98
CA TYR A 332 -11.52 8.24 -13.41
C TYR A 332 -10.19 8.06 -14.16
N ALA A 333 -9.84 8.94 -15.10
CA ALA A 333 -8.60 8.83 -15.87
C ALA A 333 -7.34 8.70 -15.00
N LYS A 334 -7.27 9.46 -13.89
CA LYS A 334 -6.14 9.36 -12.93
C LYS A 334 -6.23 8.14 -12.03
N ALA A 335 -7.43 7.66 -11.74
CA ALA A 335 -7.68 6.53 -10.86
C ALA A 335 -7.37 5.17 -11.52
N LEU A 336 -7.11 5.15 -12.83
CA LEU A 336 -6.63 3.93 -13.50
C LEU A 336 -5.16 3.63 -13.21
N GLY A 337 -4.39 4.62 -12.76
CA GLY A 337 -2.95 4.45 -12.54
C GLY A 337 -2.24 4.01 -13.82
N ASP A 338 -1.64 2.83 -13.78
CA ASP A 338 -0.92 2.17 -14.86
C ASP A 338 -1.76 1.15 -15.66
N LEU A 339 -3.06 1.04 -15.36
CA LEU A 339 -3.98 0.14 -16.05
C LEU A 339 -4.43 0.71 -17.40
N ASP A 340 -4.21 -0.05 -18.47
CA ASP A 340 -4.71 0.26 -19.81
C ASP A 340 -6.22 0.01 -19.97
N ALA A 341 -6.76 -0.89 -19.13
CA ALA A 341 -8.14 -1.36 -19.16
C ALA A 341 -8.51 -2.00 -17.82
N LEU A 342 -9.82 -2.14 -17.55
CA LEU A 342 -10.34 -2.91 -16.42
C LEU A 342 -10.72 -4.31 -16.89
N ALA A 343 -9.82 -5.27 -16.65
CA ALA A 343 -10.12 -6.70 -16.80
C ALA A 343 -11.29 -7.12 -15.87
N PRO A 344 -11.93 -8.29 -16.10
CA PRO A 344 -12.89 -8.85 -15.16
C PRO A 344 -12.35 -8.86 -13.73
N ASP A 345 -13.20 -8.51 -12.77
CA ASP A 345 -12.89 -8.41 -11.33
C ASP A 345 -11.84 -7.35 -10.93
N ALA A 346 -11.24 -6.65 -11.90
CA ALA A 346 -10.31 -5.55 -11.62
C ALA A 346 -11.03 -4.33 -11.04
N VAL A 347 -10.26 -3.54 -10.28
CA VAL A 347 -10.72 -2.35 -9.58
C VAL A 347 -9.78 -1.18 -9.85
N THR A 348 -10.33 0.03 -9.97
CA THR A 348 -9.52 1.26 -10.05
C THR A 348 -8.96 1.63 -8.67
N ASP A 349 -8.03 2.59 -8.65
CA ASP A 349 -7.83 3.41 -7.45
C ASP A 349 -9.11 4.15 -7.06
N ALA A 350 -9.16 4.56 -5.79
CA ALA A 350 -10.28 5.32 -5.28
C ALA A 350 -10.17 6.79 -5.75
N LEU A 351 -11.27 7.32 -6.26
CA LEU A 351 -11.48 8.75 -6.42
C LEU A 351 -12.33 9.23 -5.24
N VAL A 352 -11.80 10.15 -4.43
CA VAL A 352 -12.55 10.70 -3.28
C VAL A 352 -13.60 11.69 -3.77
N TRP A 353 -14.87 11.31 -3.72
CA TRP A 353 -15.99 12.23 -3.94
C TRP A 353 -16.18 13.06 -2.67
N ARG A 354 -16.27 14.39 -2.83
CA ARG A 354 -16.45 15.33 -1.73
C ARG A 354 -17.87 15.87 -1.78
N LEU A 355 -18.67 15.45 -0.81
CA LEU A 355 -20.09 15.77 -0.73
C LEU A 355 -20.33 16.60 0.52
N GLU A 356 -20.69 17.87 0.38
CA GLU A 356 -21.06 18.67 1.55
C GLU A 356 -22.50 18.39 1.97
N ALA A 357 -22.66 18.00 3.23
CA ALA A 357 -23.92 17.82 3.92
C ALA A 357 -24.48 19.15 4.44
N ALA A 358 -25.81 19.27 4.54
CA ALA A 358 -26.43 20.41 5.20
C ALA A 358 -26.03 20.51 6.70
N SER A 359 -25.92 19.36 7.37
CA SER A 359 -25.47 19.22 8.75
C SER A 359 -24.87 17.83 9.02
N ALA A 360 -24.28 17.65 10.20
CA ALA A 360 -23.78 16.34 10.66
C ALA A 360 -24.87 15.27 10.84
N THR A 361 -26.14 15.65 10.84
CA THR A 361 -27.29 14.73 10.96
C THR A 361 -28.04 14.55 9.65
N LYS A 362 -27.52 15.10 8.54
CA LYS A 362 -28.14 15.05 7.21
C LYS A 362 -27.15 14.47 6.19
N THR A 363 -26.77 13.21 6.42
CA THR A 363 -25.80 12.46 5.59
C THR A 363 -26.42 11.25 4.88
N ASP A 364 -27.74 11.08 4.94
CA ASP A 364 -28.47 9.99 4.28
C ASP A 364 -28.68 10.33 2.80
N PHE A 365 -27.61 10.24 2.02
CA PHE A 365 -27.63 10.61 0.60
C PHE A 365 -28.10 9.47 -0.29
N TYR A 366 -28.85 9.83 -1.32
CA TYR A 366 -29.08 8.97 -2.47
C TYR A 366 -28.28 9.49 -3.66
N ILE A 367 -27.65 8.60 -4.42
CA ILE A 367 -26.96 8.94 -5.66
C ILE A 367 -27.29 7.87 -6.69
N GLY A 368 -28.11 8.24 -7.69
CA GLY A 368 -28.25 7.50 -8.93
C GLY A 368 -27.24 8.04 -9.94
N ALA A 369 -26.47 7.16 -10.57
CA ALA A 369 -25.44 7.55 -11.53
C ALA A 369 -25.41 6.62 -12.75
N ASP A 370 -25.04 7.18 -13.89
CA ASP A 370 -24.69 6.42 -15.08
C ASP A 370 -23.17 6.36 -15.21
N ILE A 371 -22.66 5.20 -15.59
CA ILE A 371 -21.23 4.97 -15.78
C ILE A 371 -21.00 4.76 -17.26
N THR A 372 -20.09 5.53 -17.85
CA THR A 372 -19.74 5.43 -19.27
C THR A 372 -18.28 5.03 -19.45
N GLY A 373 -18.03 4.31 -20.53
CA GLY A 373 -16.69 3.91 -20.99
C GLY A 373 -16.81 3.12 -22.28
N PHE A 374 -15.82 2.28 -22.55
CA PHE A 374 -15.70 1.60 -23.85
C PHE A 374 -15.66 0.09 -23.70
N VAL A 375 -16.19 -0.61 -24.71
CA VAL A 375 -16.04 -2.05 -24.89
C VAL A 375 -15.42 -2.35 -26.26
N ALA A 376 -14.82 -3.52 -26.43
CA ALA A 376 -14.38 -3.98 -27.74
C ALA A 376 -15.60 -4.28 -28.63
N LYS A 377 -15.56 -3.87 -29.90
CA LYS A 377 -16.62 -4.20 -30.86
C LYS A 377 -16.69 -5.71 -31.07
N SER A 378 -17.89 -6.28 -30.98
CA SER A 378 -18.14 -7.70 -31.28
C SER A 378 -17.96 -7.97 -32.78
N GLY A 379 -16.93 -8.76 -33.14
CA GLY A 379 -16.68 -9.15 -34.54
C GLY A 379 -15.28 -9.69 -34.84
N GLU A 380 -14.28 -9.35 -34.02
CA GLU A 380 -12.91 -9.86 -34.18
C GLU A 380 -12.60 -10.86 -33.06
N ARG A 381 -12.95 -12.13 -33.29
CA ARG A 381 -12.27 -13.23 -32.60
C ARG A 381 -10.84 -13.24 -33.11
N LYS A 382 -9.86 -13.05 -32.24
CA LYS A 382 -8.55 -13.69 -32.42
C LYS A 382 -8.61 -15.07 -31.78
#